data_AF-A0A2S5CKE3-F1
#
_entry.id   AF-A0A2S5CKE3-F1
#
_cell.length_a   1.000
_cell.length_b   1.000
_cell.length_c   1.000
_cell.angle_alpha   90.00
_cell.angle_beta   90.00
_cell.angle_gamma   90.00
#
_symmetry.space_group_name_H-M   'P 1'
#
loop_
_entity.id
_entity.type
_entity.pdbx_description
1 polymer ?
#
loop_
_entity_poly.entity_id
_entity_poly.type
_entity_poly.pdbx_seq_one_letter_code
_entity_poly.pdbx_strand_id
1 'polypeptide(L)' 'MRVFKYRLFEKWAKKQGIIDDDLKKAVFEIENGLCDANLGGHVYKKRISRSDEGKRGALTGSCIL' A
#
# COMPACT_ATOMS: atom_id res chain seq x y z
N MET A 1 15.86 -1.69 1.68
CA MET A 1 14.90 -0.65 2.12
C MET A 1 14.36 -1.00 3.50
N ARG A 2 14.48 -0.09 4.49
CA ARG A 2 13.81 -0.25 5.80
C ARG A 2 12.47 0.46 5.72
N VAL A 3 11.38 -0.31 5.72
CA VAL A 3 10.01 0.24 5.69
C VAL A 3 9.49 0.27 7.12
N PHE A 4 9.10 1.45 7.58
CA PHE A 4 8.47 1.63 8.88
C PHE A 4 6.96 1.72 8.68
N LYS A 5 6.21 0.84 9.35
CA LYS A 5 4.75 0.83 9.34
C LYS A 5 4.23 1.12 10.74
N TYR A 6 3.19 1.95 10.83
CA TYR A 6 2.53 2.21 12.10
C TYR A 6 1.70 0.99 12.53
N ARG A 7 1.61 0.67 13.84
CA ARG A 7 0.90 -0.54 14.30
C ARG A 7 -0.59 -0.54 13.92
N LEU A 8 -1.24 0.62 13.90
CA LEU A 8 -2.63 0.73 13.45
C LEU A 8 -2.75 0.47 11.94
N PHE A 9 -1.78 0.96 11.18
CA PHE A 9 -1.69 0.72 9.74
C PHE A 9 -1.41 -0.76 9.44
N GLU A 10 -0.57 -1.44 10.23
CA GLU A 10 -0.35 -2.88 10.09
C GLU A 10 -1.64 -3.68 10.35
N LYS A 11 -2.38 -3.36 11.41
CA LYS A 11 -3.68 -4.01 11.67
C LYS A 11 -4.67 -3.75 10.54
N TRP A 12 -4.72 -2.53 10.02
CA TRP A 12 -5.56 -2.19 8.88
C TRP A 12 -5.12 -2.95 7.63
N ALA A 13 -3.83 -2.96 7.29
CA ALA A 13 -3.27 -3.66 6.15
C ALA A 13 -3.56 -5.16 6.22
N LYS A 14 -3.37 -5.80 7.39
CA LYS A 14 -3.76 -7.20 7.61
C LYS A 14 -5.27 -7.43 7.46
N LYS A 15 -6.11 -6.50 7.94
CA LYS A 15 -7.56 -6.57 7.75
C LYS A 15 -7.97 -6.40 6.28
N GLN A 16 -7.25 -5.59 5.52
CA GLN A 16 -7.38 -5.49 4.07
C GLN A 16 -6.70 -6.65 3.33
N GLY A 17 -5.94 -7.47 4.05
CA GLY A 17 -5.12 -8.58 3.56
C GLY A 17 -3.93 -8.16 2.66
N ILE A 18 -3.49 -6.91 2.77
CA ILE A 18 -2.29 -6.42 2.10
C ILE A 18 -1.08 -7.12 2.74
N ILE A 19 -0.36 -7.89 1.94
CA ILE A 19 0.86 -8.58 2.36
C ILE A 19 2.06 -7.63 2.30
N ASP A 20 3.12 -7.95 3.05
CA ASP A 20 4.30 -7.10 3.13
C ASP A 20 4.98 -6.89 1.76
N ASP A 21 4.85 -7.84 0.83
CA ASP A 21 5.36 -7.71 -0.54
C ASP A 21 4.62 -6.64 -1.36
N ASP A 22 3.30 -6.55 -1.24
CA ASP A 22 2.52 -5.51 -1.91
C ASP A 22 2.86 -4.12 -1.34
N LEU A 23 3.13 -4.04 -0.03
CA LEU A 23 3.62 -2.82 0.61
C LEU A 23 5.01 -2.42 0.12
N LYS A 24 5.94 -3.37 0.00
CA LYS A 24 7.28 -3.10 -0.53
C LYS A 24 7.21 -2.63 -1.98
N LYS A 25 6.37 -3.25 -2.82
CA LYS A 25 6.12 -2.79 -4.19
C LYS A 25 5.55 -1.38 -4.21
N ALA A 26 4.55 -1.10 -3.37
CA ALA A 26 3.95 0.23 -3.29
C ALA A 26 4.99 1.31 -2.92
N VAL A 27 5.86 1.04 -1.94
CA VAL A 27 6.94 1.95 -1.56
C VAL A 27 7.98 2.08 -2.68
N PHE A 28 8.39 0.97 -3.31
CA PHE A 28 9.33 1.01 -4.43
C PHE A 28 8.78 1.84 -5.60
N GLU A 29 7.49 1.70 -5.90
CA GLU A 29 6.86 2.49 -6.94
C GLU A 29 6.75 3.97 -6.53
N ILE A 30 6.47 4.29 -5.25
CA ILE A 30 6.52 5.69 -4.74
C ILE A 30 7.94 6.27 -4.85
N GLU A 31 8.98 5.50 -4.53
CA GLU A 31 10.39 5.90 -4.71
C GLU A 31 10.71 6.18 -6.19
N ASN A 32 10.08 5.45 -7.12
CA ASN A 32 10.18 5.69 -8.56
C ASN A 32 9.24 6.80 -9.07
N GLY A 33 8.50 7.49 -8.20
CA GLY A 33 7.56 8.56 -8.57
C GLY A 33 6.22 8.07 -9.14
N LEU A 34 5.96 6.77 -9.11
CA LEU A 34 4.71 6.14 -9.53
C LEU A 34 3.69 6.17 -8.38
N CYS A 35 3.28 7.35 -7.91
CA CYS A 35 2.18 7.50 -6.95
C CYS A 35 0.90 7.97 -7.65
N ASP A 36 -0.27 7.47 -7.25
CA ASP A 36 -1.55 7.92 -7.82
C ASP A 36 -1.85 9.39 -7.47
N ALA A 37 -1.54 9.80 -6.23
CA ALA A 37 -1.66 11.20 -5.82
C ALA A 37 -0.67 11.55 -4.70
N ASN A 38 -0.08 12.75 -4.77
CA ASN A 38 0.68 13.36 -3.69
C ASN A 38 -0.24 14.29 -2.91
N LEU A 39 -0.45 13.99 -1.62
CA LEU A 39 -1.32 14.78 -0.74
C LEU A 39 -0.56 15.92 -0.02
N GLY A 40 0.75 16.06 -0.28
CA GLY A 40 1.64 17.01 0.38
C GLY A 40 2.24 16.45 1.68
N GLY A 41 3.36 17.01 2.14
CA GLY A 41 3.98 16.63 3.41
C GLY A 41 4.51 15.19 3.48
N HIS A 42 5.00 14.65 2.37
CA HIS A 42 5.44 13.24 2.23
C HIS A 42 4.32 12.20 2.38
N VAL A 43 3.07 12.60 2.17
CA VAL A 43 1.91 11.72 2.19
C VAL A 43 1.51 11.35 0.76
N TYR A 44 1.53 10.07 0.44
CA TYR A 44 1.24 9.54 -0.88
C TYR A 44 0.02 8.63 -0.83
N LYS A 45 -0.94 8.86 -1.74
CA LYS A 45 -2.07 7.97 -1.92
C LYS A 45 -1.79 7.04 -3.09
N LYS A 46 -1.98 5.74 -2.86
CA LYS A 46 -1.78 4.71 -3.86
C LYS A 46 -2.81 3.60 -3.77
N ARG A 47 -3.32 3.15 -4.91
CA ARG A 47 -4.14 1.94 -4.99
C ARG A 47 -3.23 0.71 -5.05
N ILE A 48 -3.40 -0.19 -4.09
CA ILE A 48 -2.64 -1.43 -4.03
C ILE A 48 -3.58 -2.57 -4.39
N SER A 49 -3.29 -3.26 -5.51
CA SER A 49 -4.00 -4.47 -5.91
C SER A 49 -3.32 -5.68 -5.28
N ARG A 50 -4.08 -6.51 -4.55
CA ARG A 50 -3.54 -7.70 -3.88
C ARG A 50 -3.19 -8.76 -4.92
N SER A 51 -1.96 -9.28 -4.86
CA SER A 51 -1.49 -10.27 -5.85
C SER A 51 -1.91 -11.72 -5.54
N ASP A 52 -2.27 -12.05 -4.29
CA ASP A 52 -2.30 -13.45 -3.82
C ASP A 52 -3.69 -14.04 -3.52
N GLU A 53 -4.79 -13.31 -3.75
CA GLU A 53 -6.15 -13.85 -3.57
C GLU A 53 -6.85 -13.97 -4.93
N GLY A 54 -6.82 -15.19 -5.50
CA GLY A 54 -7.35 -15.46 -6.83
C GLY A 54 -8.78 -14.94 -7.04
N LYS A 55 -8.97 -14.03 -8.00
CA LYS A 55 -10.23 -13.57 -8.62
C LYS A 55 -11.45 -13.27 -7.72
N ARG A 56 -11.34 -13.28 -6.39
CA ARG A 56 -12.47 -13.05 -5.46
C ARG A 56 -12.06 -12.05 -4.38
N GLY A 57 -12.16 -10.77 -4.72
CA GLY A 57 -11.98 -9.68 -3.76
C GLY A 57 -11.02 -8.61 -4.24
N ALA A 58 -11.31 -7.99 -5.38
CA ALA A 58 -10.63 -6.74 -5.76
C ALA A 58 -10.99 -5.67 -4.73
N LEU A 59 -10.10 -5.45 -3.76
CA LEU A 59 -10.29 -4.39 -2.77
C LEU A 59 -9.77 -3.10 -3.40
N THR A 60 -10.70 -2.27 -3.88
CA THR A 60 -10.46 -0.90 -4.35
C THR A 60 -10.17 0.03 -3.16
N GLY A 61 -9.19 -0.34 -2.34
CA GLY A 61 -8.75 0.41 -1.17
C GLY A 61 -7.67 1.40 -1.59
N SER A 62 -7.87 2.68 -1.27
CA SER A 62 -6.77 3.64 -1.38
C SER A 62 -5.89 3.52 -0.14
N CYS A 63 -4.62 3.18 -0.32
CA CYS A 63 -3.63 3.15 0.74
C CYS A 63 -2.96 4.52 0.83
N ILE A 64 -2.84 5.09 2.02
CA ILE A 64 -2.12 6.34 2.26
C ILE A 64 -0.81 5.94 2.96
N LEU A 65 0.31 6.22 2.30
CA LEU A 65 1.69 5.96 2.74
C LEU A 65 2.39 7.25 3.11
#